data_AF-A0A6I0DU84-F1
#
_entry.id   AF-A0A6I0DU84-F1
#
_cell.length_a   1.000
_cell.length_b   1.000
_cell.length_c   1.000
_cell.angle_alpha   90.00
_cell.angle_beta   90.00
_cell.angle_gamma   90.00
#
_symmetry.space_group_name_H-M   'P 1'
#
loop_
_entity.id
_entity.type
_entity.pdbx_description
1 polymer ?
#
loop_
_entity_poly.entity_id
_entity_poly.type
_entity_poly.pdbx_seq_one_letter_code
_entity_poly.pdbx_strand_id
1 'polypeptide(L)'
;MGKRSNTIRWLVIFSAISCILSFPADLHAQQAPGAEVSAGTEETSHHSAPATDTFGQTQFVLSGDPVVPPRDYAKGLEIPNPDEYDPIESGTIFDIVYLGVADGRMCFEIRGYTATDLQNPDTGQTVDFPVEQQSIEIRNIRIDVEAAESGSLIYKANRFSETSGN
;
A
#
# COMPACT_ATOMS: atom_id res chain seq x y z
N MET A 1 -7.66 -62.52 9.49
CA MET A 1 -7.11 -61.36 8.77
C MET A 1 -7.99 -61.10 7.55
N GLY A 2 -8.52 -59.88 7.36
CA GLY A 2 -9.19 -59.40 6.12
C GLY A 2 -10.69 -59.74 5.99
N LYS A 3 -11.59 -58.99 6.62
CA LYS A 3 -12.30 -57.77 6.13
C LYS A 3 -13.52 -58.06 5.24
N ARG A 4 -14.70 -57.93 5.87
CA ARG A 4 -16.02 -57.68 5.28
C ARG A 4 -15.99 -56.37 4.48
N SER A 5 -16.74 -56.25 3.39
CA SER A 5 -17.43 -54.98 3.12
C SER A 5 -18.61 -55.15 2.17
N ASN A 6 -19.76 -54.66 2.64
CA ASN A 6 -21.05 -54.57 1.96
C ASN A 6 -21.02 -53.45 0.92
N THR A 7 -21.47 -53.74 -0.29
CA THR A 7 -21.78 -52.72 -1.32
C THR A 7 -23.21 -52.20 -1.12
N ILE A 8 -23.34 -51.14 -0.32
CA ILE A 8 -24.56 -50.36 -0.20
C ILE A 8 -24.59 -49.36 -1.36
N ARG A 9 -25.52 -49.56 -2.30
CA ARG A 9 -25.85 -48.60 -3.36
C ARG A 9 -26.55 -47.40 -2.72
N TRP A 10 -25.89 -46.25 -2.69
CA TRP A 10 -26.49 -44.99 -2.27
C TRP A 10 -27.13 -44.31 -3.48
N LEU A 11 -28.44 -44.11 -3.41
CA LEU A 11 -29.25 -43.40 -4.41
C LEU A 11 -29.29 -41.93 -3.96
N VAL A 12 -28.56 -41.05 -4.62
CA VAL A 12 -28.58 -39.61 -4.31
C VAL A 12 -29.73 -38.98 -5.10
N ILE A 13 -30.81 -38.65 -4.39
CA ILE A 13 -31.91 -37.84 -4.93
C ILE A 13 -31.53 -36.38 -4.67
N PHE A 14 -31.06 -35.68 -5.71
CA PHE A 14 -30.95 -34.23 -5.68
C PHE A 14 -32.34 -33.62 -5.92
N SER A 15 -32.99 -33.16 -4.86
CA SER A 15 -34.18 -32.31 -4.96
C SER A 15 -33.71 -30.85 -4.96
N ALA A 16 -33.57 -30.27 -6.15
CA ALA A 16 -33.36 -28.85 -6.32
C ALA A 16 -34.71 -28.13 -6.32
N ILE A 17 -35.08 -27.52 -5.20
CA ILE A 17 -36.20 -26.58 -5.15
C ILE A 17 -35.66 -25.25 -5.68
N SER A 18 -35.91 -24.97 -6.95
CA SER A 18 -35.67 -23.65 -7.55
C SER A 18 -36.76 -22.70 -7.08
N CYS A 19 -36.47 -21.88 -6.07
CA CYS A 19 -37.28 -20.70 -5.77
C CYS A 19 -37.01 -19.64 -6.84
N ILE A 20 -37.92 -19.54 -7.82
CA ILE A 20 -37.93 -18.45 -8.79
C ILE A 20 -38.45 -17.21 -8.05
N LEU A 21 -37.56 -16.28 -7.72
CA LEU A 21 -37.95 -14.95 -7.27
C LEU A 21 -38.35 -14.14 -8.50
N SER A 22 -39.66 -13.99 -8.72
CA SER A 22 -40.22 -13.05 -9.69
C SER A 22 -40.11 -11.63 -9.10
N PHE A 23 -39.17 -10.83 -9.58
CA PHE A 23 -39.13 -9.40 -9.29
C PHE A 23 -40.06 -8.67 -10.26
N PRO A 24 -41.01 -7.83 -9.78
CA PRO A 24 -41.71 -6.92 -10.67
C PRO A 24 -40.74 -5.86 -11.17
N ALA A 25 -40.56 -5.79 -12.49
CA ALA A 25 -39.98 -4.64 -13.17
C ALA A 25 -41.02 -3.52 -13.15
N ASP A 26 -41.03 -2.72 -12.08
CA ASP A 26 -41.44 -1.31 -12.02
C ASP A 26 -41.69 -0.90 -10.57
N LEU A 27 -40.61 -0.77 -9.81
CA LEU A 27 -40.60 0.01 -8.58
C LEU A 27 -39.57 1.11 -8.75
N HIS A 28 -39.99 2.18 -9.45
CA HIS A 28 -39.38 3.49 -9.29
C HIS A 28 -39.61 3.91 -7.82
N ALA A 29 -38.67 3.55 -6.95
CA ALA A 29 -38.60 4.13 -5.62
C ALA A 29 -38.37 5.63 -5.79
N GLN A 30 -39.41 6.43 -5.52
CA GLN A 30 -39.32 7.88 -5.57
C GLN A 30 -38.27 8.35 -4.56
N GLN A 31 -37.34 9.16 -5.04
CA GLN A 31 -36.31 9.80 -4.24
C GLN A 31 -36.99 10.71 -3.20
N ALA A 32 -36.78 10.41 -1.92
CA ALA A 32 -37.31 11.20 -0.82
C ALA A 32 -36.69 12.61 -0.86
N PRO A 33 -37.48 13.69 -0.80
CA PRO A 33 -36.96 15.04 -0.73
C PRO A 33 -36.33 15.23 0.65
N GLY A 34 -34.99 15.24 0.69
CA GLY A 34 -34.23 15.39 1.93
C GLY A 34 -33.14 14.34 2.14
N ALA A 35 -32.95 13.38 1.23
CA ALA A 35 -31.73 12.58 1.21
C ALA A 35 -30.58 13.47 0.71
N GLU A 36 -29.90 14.13 1.65
CA GLU A 36 -28.55 14.61 1.42
C GLU A 36 -27.73 13.42 0.94
N VAL A 37 -27.39 13.44 -0.35
CA VAL A 37 -26.30 12.63 -0.87
C VAL A 37 -25.10 13.15 -0.11
N SER A 38 -24.72 12.43 0.96
CA SER A 38 -23.40 12.58 1.54
C SER A 38 -22.46 12.21 0.41
N ALA A 39 -22.00 13.23 -0.31
CA ALA A 39 -20.84 13.12 -1.15
C ALA A 39 -19.77 12.61 -0.18
N GLY A 40 -19.45 11.33 -0.29
CA GLY A 40 -18.22 10.81 0.28
C GLY A 40 -17.13 11.62 -0.39
N THR A 41 -16.73 12.71 0.27
CA THR A 41 -15.38 13.20 0.15
C THR A 41 -14.56 11.97 0.54
N GLU A 42 -14.01 11.28 -0.46
CA GLU A 42 -12.76 10.57 -0.24
C GLU A 42 -11.78 11.66 0.20
N GLU A 43 -11.83 11.99 1.49
CA GLU A 43 -10.70 12.58 2.16
C GLU A 43 -9.63 11.50 2.00
N THR A 44 -8.76 11.69 1.01
CA THR A 44 -7.47 11.04 0.99
C THR A 44 -6.76 11.53 2.24
N SER A 45 -7.07 10.89 3.36
CA SER A 45 -6.38 11.08 4.62
C SER A 45 -4.97 10.56 4.35
N HIS A 46 -4.10 11.44 3.86
CA HIS A 46 -2.70 11.13 3.66
C HIS A 46 -2.11 10.95 5.05
N HIS A 47 -1.86 9.70 5.43
CA HIS A 47 -1.16 9.42 6.68
C HIS A 47 0.24 10.01 6.57
N SER A 48 0.59 10.91 7.50
CA SER A 48 1.90 11.57 7.50
C SER A 48 2.99 10.56 7.78
N ALA A 49 4.05 10.58 6.97
CA ALA A 49 5.22 9.75 7.21
C ALA A 49 5.91 10.13 8.52
N PRO A 50 6.60 9.19 9.17
CA PRO A 50 7.54 9.53 10.21
C PRO A 50 8.59 10.56 9.74
N ALA A 51 8.97 11.49 10.60
CA ALA A 51 9.91 12.55 10.24
C ALA A 51 11.34 12.03 10.06
N THR A 52 12.19 12.74 9.32
CA THR A 52 13.57 12.28 9.04
C THR A 52 14.49 12.22 10.26
N ASP A 53 14.10 12.82 11.39
CA ASP A 53 14.82 12.72 12.67
C ASP A 53 14.65 11.37 13.37
N THR A 54 13.68 10.55 12.93
CA THR A 54 13.49 9.16 13.39
C THR A 54 14.37 8.16 12.63
N PHE A 55 15.16 8.61 11.64
CA PHE A 55 16.07 7.73 10.90
C PHE A 55 17.03 6.99 11.86
N GLY A 56 17.24 5.70 11.60
CA GLY A 56 17.99 4.79 12.46
C GLY A 56 17.23 4.28 13.69
N GLN A 57 16.03 4.80 13.98
CA GLN A 57 15.17 4.32 15.07
C GLN A 57 14.13 3.32 14.56
N THR A 58 13.73 2.39 15.43
CA THR A 58 12.65 1.44 15.13
C THR A 58 11.33 2.21 15.00
N GLN A 59 10.62 1.93 13.92
CA GLN A 59 9.37 2.57 13.53
C GLN A 59 8.33 1.51 13.18
N PHE A 60 7.07 1.92 13.21
CA PHE A 60 5.91 1.09 12.89
C PHE A 60 4.99 1.84 11.95
N VAL A 61 4.56 1.19 10.88
CA VAL A 61 3.60 1.71 9.91
C VAL A 61 2.60 0.63 9.52
N LEU A 62 1.39 1.03 9.13
CA LEU A 62 0.38 0.14 8.56
C LEU A 62 0.53 0.08 7.04
N SER A 63 -0.09 -0.93 6.42
CA SER A 63 -0.26 -0.95 4.97
C SER A 63 -1.03 0.29 4.49
N GLY A 64 -0.48 0.98 3.50
CA GLY A 64 -0.95 2.26 2.99
C GLY A 64 -0.21 3.47 3.58
N ASP A 65 0.56 3.28 4.65
CA ASP A 65 1.29 4.38 5.29
C ASP A 65 2.67 4.58 4.66
N PRO A 66 3.12 5.84 4.53
CA PRO A 66 4.47 6.15 4.10
C PRO A 66 5.51 5.80 5.18
N VAL A 67 6.55 5.12 4.73
CA VAL A 67 7.75 4.70 5.46
C VAL A 67 8.72 5.87 5.67
N VAL A 68 8.78 6.78 4.70
CA VAL A 68 9.64 7.97 4.72
C VAL A 68 8.89 9.15 4.08
N PRO A 69 9.19 10.42 4.44
CA PRO A 69 8.51 11.58 3.88
C PRO A 69 9.04 11.96 2.49
N PRO A 70 8.33 12.76 1.70
CA PRO A 70 8.83 13.21 0.38
C PRO A 70 10.08 14.08 0.53
N ARG A 71 11.23 13.62 0.00
CA ARG A 71 12.51 14.34 -0.01
C ARG A 71 13.30 14.06 -1.29
N ASP A 72 14.23 14.96 -1.62
CA ASP A 72 15.37 14.61 -2.47
C ASP A 72 16.46 14.01 -1.57
N TYR A 73 16.39 12.68 -1.44
CA TYR A 73 17.34 11.94 -0.61
C TYR A 73 18.76 11.89 -1.21
N ALA A 74 18.96 12.30 -2.46
CA ALA A 74 20.30 12.47 -2.99
C ALA A 74 20.95 13.73 -2.40
N LYS A 75 20.19 14.84 -2.26
CA LYS A 75 20.68 16.09 -1.67
C LYS A 75 20.77 16.08 -0.14
N GLY A 76 19.86 15.42 0.55
CA GLY A 76 19.86 15.45 2.01
C GLY A 76 18.57 14.95 2.67
N LEU A 77 18.25 15.50 3.84
CA LEU A 77 17.03 15.20 4.59
C LEU A 77 16.12 16.44 4.72
N GLU A 78 16.59 17.59 4.26
CA GLU A 78 15.91 18.87 4.25
C GLU A 78 14.70 18.82 3.31
N ILE A 79 13.65 19.55 3.66
CA ILE A 79 12.49 19.73 2.78
C ILE A 79 12.98 20.41 1.49
N PRO A 80 12.69 19.85 0.30
CA PRO A 80 13.09 20.42 -0.97
C PRO A 80 12.64 21.87 -1.13
N ASN A 81 13.57 22.76 -1.50
CA ASN A 81 13.25 24.14 -1.86
C ASN A 81 12.76 24.19 -3.31
N PRO A 82 11.52 24.63 -3.60
CA PRO A 82 10.97 24.67 -4.96
C PRO A 82 11.82 25.43 -5.98
N ASP A 83 12.56 26.46 -5.55
CA ASP A 83 13.40 27.29 -6.43
C ASP A 83 14.63 26.53 -6.99
N GLU A 84 14.92 25.32 -6.49
CA GLU A 84 16.05 24.50 -6.92
C GLU A 84 15.68 23.42 -7.95
N TYR A 85 14.42 23.34 -8.37
CA TYR A 85 13.91 22.29 -9.26
C TYR A 85 13.16 22.89 -10.45
N ASP A 86 13.06 22.14 -11.54
CA ASP A 86 12.09 22.46 -12.59
C ASP A 86 10.66 22.24 -12.01
N PRO A 87 9.73 23.21 -12.15
CA PRO A 87 8.38 23.08 -11.59
C PRO A 87 7.59 21.86 -12.06
N ILE A 88 7.93 21.28 -13.23
CA ILE A 88 7.26 20.09 -13.77
C ILE A 88 8.08 18.80 -13.59
N GLU A 89 9.27 18.87 -12.98
CA GLU A 89 10.07 17.68 -12.68
C GLU A 89 9.42 16.90 -11.53
N SER A 90 9.27 15.59 -11.75
CA SER A 90 8.70 14.65 -10.79
C SER A 90 9.56 13.39 -10.72
N GLY A 91 9.60 12.78 -9.54
CA GLY A 91 10.32 11.53 -9.29
C GLY A 91 11.71 11.68 -8.68
N THR A 92 12.33 12.87 -8.75
CA THR A 92 13.56 13.19 -7.98
C THR A 92 13.25 13.32 -6.50
N ILE A 93 12.16 14.03 -6.17
CA ILE A 93 11.58 14.05 -4.82
C ILE A 93 10.64 12.88 -4.71
N PHE A 94 10.82 12.04 -3.70
CA PHE A 94 10.00 10.86 -3.54
C PHE A 94 9.78 10.49 -2.08
N ASP A 95 8.74 9.72 -1.87
CA ASP A 95 8.47 9.01 -0.63
C ASP A 95 8.33 7.50 -0.93
N ILE A 96 8.21 6.69 0.13
CA ILE A 96 8.03 5.23 -0.01
C ILE A 96 6.85 4.84 0.86
N VAL A 97 5.88 4.11 0.31
CA VAL A 97 4.72 3.56 1.02
C VAL A 97 4.85 2.06 1.18
N TYR A 98 4.52 1.52 2.34
CA TYR A 98 4.39 0.09 2.53
C TYR A 98 2.99 -0.37 2.11
N LEU A 99 2.89 -1.29 1.15
CA LEU A 99 1.60 -1.79 0.65
C LEU A 99 1.14 -3.08 1.33
N GLY A 100 1.97 -3.70 2.17
CA GLY A 100 1.69 -5.00 2.79
C GLY A 100 2.49 -6.16 2.18
N VAL A 101 2.12 -7.37 2.58
CA VAL A 101 2.67 -8.61 2.03
C VAL A 101 1.64 -9.29 1.14
N ALA A 102 1.99 -9.53 -0.12
CA ALA A 102 1.21 -10.29 -1.09
C ALA A 102 2.08 -11.38 -1.74
N ASP A 103 1.54 -12.60 -1.88
CA ASP A 103 2.23 -13.73 -2.51
C ASP A 103 3.64 -14.01 -1.95
N GLY A 104 3.83 -13.82 -0.64
CA GLY A 104 5.11 -14.01 0.04
C GLY A 104 6.15 -12.90 -0.23
N ARG A 105 5.70 -11.76 -0.74
CA ARG A 105 6.54 -10.61 -1.07
C ARG A 105 6.05 -9.36 -0.36
N MET A 106 6.97 -8.62 0.23
CA MET A 106 6.71 -7.27 0.70
C MET A 106 6.59 -6.35 -0.51
N CYS A 107 5.51 -5.57 -0.56
CA CYS A 107 5.23 -4.63 -1.63
C CYS A 107 5.41 -3.20 -1.12
N PHE A 108 6.05 -2.36 -1.92
CA PHE A 108 6.22 -0.93 -1.64
C PHE A 108 5.84 -0.11 -2.87
N GLU A 109 5.32 1.09 -2.66
CA GLU A 109 5.14 2.09 -3.71
C GLU A 109 6.14 3.22 -3.53
N ILE A 110 6.86 3.56 -4.59
CA ILE A 110 7.70 4.75 -4.66
C ILE A 110 6.86 5.83 -5.32
N ARG A 111 6.53 6.89 -4.59
CA ARG A 111 5.70 7.98 -5.12
C ARG A 111 6.56 9.19 -5.39
N GLY A 112 6.50 9.71 -6.60
CA GLY A 112 7.26 10.87 -7.04
C GLY A 112 6.43 12.15 -6.94
N TYR A 113 7.07 13.23 -6.52
CA TYR A 113 6.44 14.53 -6.29
C TYR A 113 7.15 15.61 -7.09
N THR A 114 6.41 16.68 -7.42
CA THR A 114 7.02 17.92 -7.87
C THR A 114 7.44 18.75 -6.67
N ALA A 115 8.42 19.62 -6.82
CA ALA A 115 8.84 20.47 -5.70
C ALA A 115 7.74 21.47 -5.27
N THR A 116 6.78 21.76 -6.16
CA THR A 116 5.65 22.66 -5.87
C THR A 116 4.48 21.98 -5.15
N ASP A 117 4.41 20.64 -5.19
CA ASP A 117 3.36 19.87 -4.53
C ASP A 117 3.93 18.58 -3.91
N LEU A 118 4.19 18.64 -2.60
CA LEU A 118 4.67 17.51 -1.79
C LEU A 118 3.53 16.71 -1.14
N GLN A 119 2.28 17.06 -1.40
CA GLN A 119 1.12 16.38 -0.81
C GLN A 119 0.52 15.38 -1.80
N ASN A 120 0.47 15.75 -3.08
CA ASN A 120 -0.09 14.91 -4.13
C ASN A 120 1.03 14.31 -4.99
N PRO A 121 1.20 12.99 -4.99
CA PRO A 121 2.17 12.36 -5.86
C PRO A 121 1.74 12.49 -7.32
N ASP A 122 2.69 12.82 -8.18
CA ASP A 122 2.51 12.95 -9.63
C ASP A 122 2.84 11.63 -10.36
N THR A 123 3.70 10.80 -9.76
CA THR A 123 4.03 9.45 -10.28
C THR A 123 4.01 8.39 -9.16
N GLY A 124 3.83 7.13 -9.54
CA GLY A 124 3.85 5.98 -8.62
C GLY A 124 4.43 4.73 -9.28
N GLN A 125 5.28 4.01 -8.57
CA GLN A 125 5.87 2.75 -9.02
C GLN A 125 5.90 1.72 -7.90
N THR A 126 5.28 0.55 -8.11
CA THR A 126 5.38 -0.57 -7.18
C THR A 126 6.66 -1.37 -7.38
N VAL A 127 7.27 -1.77 -6.27
CA VAL A 127 8.42 -2.68 -6.21
C VAL A 127 8.17 -3.76 -5.14
N ASP A 128 8.73 -4.94 -5.35
CA ASP A 128 8.49 -6.11 -4.51
C ASP A 128 9.79 -6.82 -4.07
N PHE A 129 9.83 -7.23 -2.81
CA PHE A 129 10.96 -7.90 -2.19
C PHE A 129 10.51 -9.19 -1.50
N PRO A 130 11.32 -10.26 -1.46
CA PRO A 130 11.00 -11.45 -0.66
C PRO A 130 10.73 -11.07 0.80
N VAL A 131 9.71 -11.67 1.45
CA VAL A 131 9.35 -11.34 2.84
C VAL A 131 10.47 -11.61 3.85
N GLU A 132 11.38 -12.52 3.55
CA GLU A 132 12.54 -12.85 4.39
C GLU A 132 13.70 -11.85 4.25
N GLN A 133 13.60 -10.88 3.33
CA GLN A 133 14.66 -9.91 3.09
C GLN A 133 14.68 -8.86 4.21
N GLN A 134 15.70 -8.92 5.06
CA GLN A 134 15.83 -8.04 6.24
C GLN A 134 16.41 -6.66 5.92
N SER A 135 16.98 -6.45 4.74
CA SER A 135 17.52 -5.15 4.33
C SER A 135 17.16 -4.87 2.88
N ILE A 136 16.34 -3.86 2.67
CA ILE A 136 15.80 -3.44 1.39
C ILE A 136 16.43 -2.10 1.03
N GLU A 137 16.95 -1.99 -0.19
CA GLU A 137 17.44 -0.72 -0.71
C GLU A 137 16.52 -0.25 -1.82
N ILE A 138 15.95 0.94 -1.62
CA ILE A 138 15.12 1.64 -2.59
C ILE A 138 15.75 3.02 -2.79
N ARG A 139 16.40 3.21 -3.94
CA ARG A 139 17.14 4.43 -4.25
C ARG A 139 18.13 4.75 -3.12
N ASN A 140 18.10 5.96 -2.54
CA ASN A 140 19.00 6.40 -1.46
C ASN A 140 18.53 6.00 -0.04
N ILE A 141 17.50 5.15 0.07
CA ILE A 141 16.96 4.71 1.35
C ILE A 141 17.20 3.21 1.55
N ARG A 142 17.78 2.86 2.69
CA ARG A 142 17.80 1.50 3.21
C ARG A 142 16.72 1.35 4.27
N ILE A 143 15.90 0.32 4.12
CA ILE A 143 14.87 -0.11 5.07
C ILE A 143 15.36 -1.42 5.67
N ASP A 144 15.79 -1.38 6.93
CA ASP A 144 16.09 -2.58 7.70
C ASP A 144 14.79 -3.09 8.32
N VAL A 145 14.32 -4.24 7.84
CA VAL A 145 13.04 -4.85 8.22
C VAL A 145 13.25 -5.69 9.48
N GLU A 146 12.55 -5.33 10.55
CA GLU A 146 12.56 -6.08 11.81
C GLU A 146 11.39 -7.08 11.85
N ALA A 147 10.23 -6.71 11.30
CA ALA A 147 9.10 -7.61 11.07
C ALA A 147 8.21 -7.08 9.94
N ALA A 148 7.75 -7.96 9.06
CA ALA A 148 6.78 -7.63 8.01
C ALA A 148 5.58 -8.59 8.08
N GLU A 149 4.41 -8.02 8.25
CA GLU A 149 3.14 -8.73 8.29
C GLU A 149 2.22 -8.22 7.18
N SER A 150 1.16 -8.97 6.86
CA SER A 150 0.24 -8.60 5.77
C SER A 150 -0.34 -7.19 5.87
N GLY A 151 -0.44 -6.61 7.07
CA GLY A 151 -0.99 -5.27 7.30
C GLY A 151 -0.04 -4.28 7.99
N SER A 152 1.20 -4.66 8.32
CA SER A 152 2.11 -3.79 9.07
C SER A 152 3.59 -4.06 8.80
N LEU A 153 4.41 -3.06 9.11
CA LEU A 153 5.86 -3.12 8.99
C LEU A 153 6.51 -2.51 10.24
N ILE A 154 7.44 -3.25 10.84
CA ILE A 154 8.38 -2.76 11.84
C ILE A 154 9.75 -2.65 11.18
N TYR A 155 10.35 -1.47 11.19
CA TYR A 155 11.55 -1.18 10.40
C TYR A 155 12.43 -0.09 11.00
N LYS A 156 13.63 0.06 10.43
CA LYS A 156 14.47 1.25 10.55
C LYS A 156 14.77 1.79 9.16
N ALA A 157 14.49 3.07 8.92
CA ALA A 157 14.91 3.75 7.70
C ALA A 157 16.24 4.45 7.92
N ASN A 158 17.13 4.33 6.93
CA ASN A 158 18.40 5.02 6.89
C ASN A 158 18.62 5.60 5.50
N ARG A 159 19.10 6.84 5.42
CA ARG A 159 19.63 7.39 4.17
C ARG A 159 21.03 6.84 3.97
N PHE A 160 21.35 6.47 2.74
CA PHE A 160 22.74 6.29 2.32
C PHE A 160 23.03 7.15 1.09
N SER A 161 24.22 7.72 1.09
CA SER A 161 24.81 8.28 -0.12
C SER A 161 25.48 7.14 -0.86
N GLU A 162 25.22 6.98 -2.16
CA GLU A 162 26.17 6.28 -3.00
C GLU A 162 27.48 7.06 -2.92
N THR A 163 28.44 6.57 -2.13
CA THR A 163 29.82 7.03 -2.28
C THR A 163 30.16 6.72 -3.73
N SER A 164 30.28 7.75 -4.57
CA SER A 164 30.98 7.62 -5.84
C SER A 164 32.36 7.08 -5.47
N GLY A 165 32.54 5.77 -5.66
CA GLY A 165 33.83 5.12 -5.48
C GLY A 165 34.79 5.81 -6.42
N ASN A 166 35.74 6.53 -5.83
CA ASN A 166 36.86 7.15 -6.52
C ASN A 166 38.09 6.28 -6.29
#